data_AF-A0ABC9XN86-F1
#
_entry.id   AF-A0ABC9XN86-F1
#
_cell.length_a   1.000
_cell.length_b   1.000
_cell.length_c   1.000
_cell.angle_alpha   90.00
_cell.angle_beta   90.00
_cell.angle_gamma   90.00
#
_symmetry.space_group_name_H-M   'P 1'
#
loop_
_entity.id
_entity.type
_entity.pdbx_description
1 polymer ?
#
loop_
_entity_poly.entity_id
_entity_poly.type
_entity_poly.pdbx_seq_one_letter_code
_entity_poly.pdbx_strand_id
1 'polypeptide(L)'
;MGSLQPSSIQIFANTSTLHGIRHVFVYGPVTIRRLLWTLAFVGSLGLLLVESSDRVAFYFSYQHVTKVDEVVANSLVFPAVTICNLNEFRFSRLTTNDLYHAGELLALLDVNLQIPNPHLADPAVLAILQEKANFKQYKPKVFNMQEFLARVGHDLKDMMLYCKFKGQECNHEDFKTVSMSRHSAFLFSGCADGGGVAGPGQHWRSLANLCGHSAMSEWSLPGSGMAEEEEAAC
;
A
#
# COMPACT_ATOMS: atom_id res chain seq x y z
N MET A 1 12.70 80.68 -33.26
CA MET A 1 11.86 79.46 -33.40
C MET A 1 12.04 78.63 -32.15
N GLY A 2 10.94 78.13 -31.57
CA GLY A 2 10.73 77.94 -30.13
C GLY A 2 11.69 77.02 -29.37
N SER A 3 11.93 77.34 -28.10
CA SER A 3 12.66 76.47 -27.17
C SER A 3 11.82 75.22 -26.91
N LEU A 4 12.24 74.07 -27.45
CA LEU A 4 11.64 72.78 -27.15
C LEU A 4 12.09 72.36 -25.75
N GLN A 5 11.37 72.83 -24.73
CA GLN A 5 11.54 72.30 -23.37
C GLN A 5 11.23 70.80 -23.40
N PRO A 6 12.10 69.95 -22.83
CA PRO A 6 11.89 68.51 -22.81
C PRO A 6 10.63 68.18 -22.02
N SER A 7 9.78 67.30 -22.56
CA SER A 7 8.61 66.82 -21.83
C SER A 7 9.04 65.97 -20.62
N SER A 8 8.24 65.97 -19.56
CA SER A 8 8.52 65.21 -18.32
C SER A 8 8.84 63.72 -18.58
N ILE A 9 8.14 63.10 -19.54
CA ILE A 9 8.36 61.70 -19.94
C ILE A 9 9.71 61.46 -20.62
N GLN A 10 10.23 62.44 -21.36
CA GLN A 10 11.55 62.34 -22.02
C GLN A 10 12.68 62.48 -21.01
N ILE A 11 12.50 63.31 -19.97
CA ILE A 11 13.45 63.42 -18.86
C ILE A 11 13.51 62.07 -18.13
N PHE A 12 12.34 61.51 -17.78
CA PHE A 12 12.24 60.20 -17.13
C PHE A 12 12.87 59.07 -17.96
N ALA A 13 12.57 59.00 -19.27
CA ALA A 13 13.11 57.95 -20.13
C ALA A 13 14.63 57.99 -20.26
N ASN A 14 15.25 59.18 -20.13
CA ASN A 14 16.70 59.34 -20.19
C ASN A 14 17.40 59.07 -18.84
N THR A 15 16.69 59.21 -17.71
CA THR A 15 17.23 58.92 -16.37
C THR A 15 16.88 57.52 -15.85
N SER A 16 15.96 56.82 -16.52
CA SER A 16 15.56 55.45 -16.18
C SER A 16 16.66 54.43 -16.48
N THR A 17 16.70 53.36 -15.68
CA THR A 17 17.54 52.17 -15.91
C THR A 17 16.91 51.18 -16.88
N LEU A 18 15.68 51.43 -17.36
CA LEU A 18 14.98 50.55 -18.27
C LEU A 18 15.63 50.61 -19.66
N HIS A 19 16.18 49.49 -20.10
CA HIS A 19 16.87 49.42 -21.37
C HIS A 19 15.88 49.64 -22.53
N GLY A 20 16.28 50.44 -23.52
CA GLY A 20 15.46 50.72 -24.71
C GLY A 20 14.50 51.92 -24.58
N ILE A 21 14.03 52.27 -23.38
CA ILE A 21 13.02 53.35 -23.21
C ILE A 21 13.55 54.72 -23.67
N ARG A 22 14.84 55.01 -23.43
CA ARG A 22 15.52 56.23 -23.92
C ARG A 22 15.52 56.36 -25.44
N HIS A 23 15.52 55.23 -26.17
CA HIS A 23 15.52 55.20 -27.63
C HIS A 23 14.11 55.32 -28.21
N VAL A 24 13.08 55.05 -27.40
CA VAL A 24 11.66 55.25 -27.74
C VAL A 24 11.24 56.71 -27.53
N PHE A 25 11.76 57.37 -26.50
CA PHE A 25 11.42 58.77 -26.15
C PHE A 25 12.58 59.74 -26.42
N VAL A 26 13.15 59.67 -27.62
CA VAL A 26 14.18 60.62 -28.11
C VAL A 26 13.54 61.96 -28.49
N TYR A 27 14.30 63.05 -28.38
CA TYR A 27 13.90 64.38 -28.86
C TYR A 27 13.80 64.42 -30.40
N GLY A 28 12.71 64.97 -30.94
CA GLY A 28 12.53 65.19 -32.38
C GLY A 28 11.38 64.40 -33.03
N PRO A 29 11.27 64.44 -34.37
CA PRO A 29 10.17 63.81 -35.10
C PRO A 29 10.20 62.27 -35.03
N VAL A 30 9.08 61.63 -35.36
CA VAL A 30 8.99 60.17 -35.43
C VAL A 30 9.84 59.66 -36.59
N THR A 31 10.76 58.72 -36.31
CA THR A 31 11.66 58.12 -37.31
C THR A 31 11.46 56.60 -37.37
N ILE A 32 11.86 55.96 -38.48
CA ILE A 32 11.84 54.49 -38.62
C ILE A 32 12.64 53.83 -37.49
N ARG A 33 13.79 54.41 -37.14
CA ARG A 33 14.62 53.96 -36.01
C ARG A 33 13.82 53.95 -34.69
N ARG A 34 13.04 55.00 -34.42
CA ARG A 34 12.17 55.07 -33.24
C ARG A 34 11.11 53.97 -33.27
N LEU A 35 10.47 53.73 -34.42
CA LEU A 35 9.47 52.66 -34.57
C LEU A 35 10.09 51.27 -34.31
N LEU A 36 11.28 51.00 -34.83
CA LEU A 36 12.00 49.75 -34.58
C LEU A 36 12.34 49.57 -33.10
N TRP A 37 12.82 50.62 -32.42
CA TRP A 37 13.08 50.59 -30.97
C TRP A 37 11.81 50.38 -30.16
N THR A 38 10.69 51.01 -30.55
CA THR A 38 9.38 50.80 -29.91
C THR A 38 8.93 49.35 -30.07
N LEU A 39 9.03 48.79 -31.28
CA LEU A 39 8.62 47.42 -31.55
C LEU A 39 9.48 46.42 -30.78
N ALA A 40 10.80 46.60 -30.77
CA ALA A 40 11.72 45.76 -30.01
C ALA A 40 11.47 45.84 -28.49
N PHE A 41 11.23 47.06 -27.98
CA PHE A 41 10.93 47.27 -26.55
C PHE A 41 9.62 46.59 -26.15
N VAL A 42 8.53 46.84 -26.89
CA VAL A 42 7.22 46.21 -26.64
C VAL A 42 7.30 44.69 -26.81
N GLY A 43 7.99 44.20 -27.83
CA GLY A 43 8.22 42.77 -28.03
C GLY A 43 8.96 42.13 -26.86
N SER A 44 10.04 42.76 -26.39
CA SER A 44 10.82 42.26 -25.24
C SER A 44 10.00 42.25 -23.93
N LEU A 45 9.18 43.28 -23.70
CA LEU A 45 8.29 43.35 -22.54
C LEU A 45 7.19 42.29 -22.62
N GLY A 46 6.61 42.09 -23.80
CA GLY A 46 5.60 41.05 -24.02
C GLY A 46 6.14 39.64 -23.76
N LEU A 47 7.33 39.32 -24.30
CA LEU A 47 8.01 38.05 -24.05
C LEU A 47 8.30 37.85 -22.56
N LEU A 48 8.82 38.89 -21.88
CA LEU A 48 9.08 38.83 -20.44
C LEU A 48 7.80 38.51 -19.64
N LEU A 49 6.68 39.15 -19.96
CA LEU A 49 5.41 38.91 -19.26
C LEU A 49 4.87 37.50 -19.49
N VAL A 50 4.90 37.01 -20.74
CA VAL A 50 4.47 35.64 -21.06
C VAL A 50 5.33 34.61 -20.33
N GLU A 51 6.66 34.68 -20.49
CA GLU A 51 7.59 33.73 -19.87
C GLU A 51 7.52 33.78 -18.34
N SER A 52 7.44 34.97 -17.74
CA SER A 52 7.30 35.09 -16.28
C SER A 52 5.97 34.52 -15.77
N SER A 53 4.86 34.76 -16.48
CA SER A 53 3.56 34.18 -16.11
C SER A 53 3.56 32.66 -16.21
N ASP A 54 4.18 32.08 -17.25
CA ASP A 54 4.31 30.63 -17.41
C ASP A 54 5.14 30.01 -16.28
N ARG A 55 6.26 30.64 -15.91
CA ARG A 55 7.09 30.16 -14.78
C ARG A 55 6.36 30.27 -13.44
N VAL A 56 5.58 31.34 -13.22
CA VAL A 56 4.78 31.48 -12.00
C VAL A 56 3.65 30.44 -11.96
N ALA A 57 2.97 30.20 -13.08
CA ALA A 57 1.96 29.15 -13.19
C ALA A 57 2.56 27.76 -12.94
N PHE A 58 3.73 27.48 -13.51
CA PHE A 58 4.50 26.25 -13.28
C PHE A 58 4.96 26.10 -11.82
N TYR A 59 5.37 27.20 -11.17
CA TYR A 59 5.71 27.18 -9.75
C TYR A 59 4.48 26.80 -8.90
N PHE A 60 3.31 27.39 -9.20
CA PHE A 60 2.06 27.08 -8.52
C PHE A 60 1.40 25.77 -8.97
N SER A 61 1.92 25.09 -10.00
CA SER A 61 1.50 23.72 -10.32
C SER A 61 2.17 22.68 -9.41
N TYR A 62 3.08 23.11 -8.52
CA TYR A 62 3.74 22.27 -7.51
C TYR A 62 4.32 20.97 -8.09
N GLN A 63 4.93 21.08 -9.27
CA GLN A 63 5.52 19.91 -9.92
C GLN A 63 6.75 19.45 -9.14
N HIS A 64 6.77 18.16 -8.79
CA HIS A 64 7.88 17.50 -8.12
C HIS A 64 8.53 16.48 -9.04
N VAL A 65 9.84 16.25 -8.86
CA VAL A 65 10.58 15.18 -9.52
C VAL A 65 11.09 14.21 -8.46
N THR A 66 10.90 12.92 -8.70
CA THR A 66 11.36 11.88 -7.78
C THR A 66 12.72 11.36 -8.24
N LYS A 67 13.72 11.39 -7.35
CA LYS A 67 15.01 10.75 -7.57
C LYS A 67 14.99 9.37 -6.92
N VAL A 68 15.29 8.33 -7.70
CA VAL A 68 15.38 6.94 -7.24
C VAL A 68 16.85 6.57 -7.17
N ASP A 69 17.34 6.24 -5.99
CA ASP A 69 18.70 5.76 -5.74
C ASP A 69 18.64 4.40 -5.06
N GLU A 70 19.47 3.45 -5.51
CA GLU A 70 19.65 2.15 -4.86
C GLU A 70 20.93 2.20 -4.02
N VAL A 71 20.80 2.03 -2.71
CA VAL A 71 21.92 2.06 -1.77
C VAL A 71 22.05 0.71 -1.10
N VAL A 72 23.23 0.09 -1.26
CA VAL A 72 23.54 -1.19 -0.61
C VAL A 72 23.83 -0.95 0.87
N ALA A 73 23.00 -1.50 1.75
CA ALA A 73 23.20 -1.44 3.19
C ALA A 73 23.77 -2.78 3.72
N ASN A 74 24.71 -2.71 4.67
CA ASN A 74 25.29 -3.91 5.30
C ASN A 74 24.28 -4.67 6.18
N SER A 75 23.22 -4.00 6.61
CA SER A 75 22.18 -4.57 7.47
C SER A 75 20.91 -3.72 7.36
N LEU A 76 19.75 -4.35 7.16
CA LEU A 76 18.45 -3.67 7.10
C LEU A 76 17.54 -4.21 8.19
N VAL A 77 16.58 -3.39 8.63
CA VAL A 77 15.52 -3.85 9.52
C VAL A 77 14.71 -4.93 8.80
N PHE A 78 14.62 -6.11 9.40
CA PHE A 78 13.84 -7.22 8.87
C PHE A 78 12.35 -6.83 8.89
N PRO A 79 11.63 -6.97 7.76
CA PRO A 79 10.25 -6.56 7.69
C PRO A 79 9.36 -7.44 8.55
N ALA A 80 8.19 -6.93 8.90
CA ALA A 80 7.17 -7.76 9.52
C ALA A 80 6.55 -8.68 8.48
N VAL A 81 6.56 -9.99 8.74
CA VAL A 81 5.99 -11.03 7.89
C VAL A 81 4.64 -11.43 8.47
N THR A 82 3.57 -11.29 7.70
CA THR A 82 2.23 -11.69 8.13
C THR A 82 1.82 -12.95 7.38
N ILE A 83 1.56 -14.03 8.11
CA ILE A 83 1.11 -15.31 7.56
C ILE A 83 -0.36 -15.48 7.90
N CYS A 84 -1.18 -15.80 6.90
CA CYS A 84 -2.60 -16.06 7.08
C CYS A 84 -2.97 -17.34 6.34
N ASN A 85 -3.73 -18.23 6.97
CA ASN A 85 -4.36 -19.32 6.22
C ASN A 85 -5.51 -18.72 5.40
N LEU A 86 -5.59 -19.07 4.11
CA LEU A 86 -6.71 -18.68 3.25
C LEU A 86 -8.02 -19.35 3.67
N ASN A 87 -7.92 -20.51 4.33
CA ASN A 87 -9.07 -21.12 4.96
C ASN A 87 -9.42 -20.37 6.25
N GLU A 88 -10.57 -19.71 6.28
CA GLU A 88 -11.07 -18.89 7.40
C GLU A 88 -11.21 -19.70 8.71
N PHE A 89 -11.58 -20.98 8.62
CA PHE A 89 -11.89 -21.79 9.79
C PHE A 89 -11.56 -23.28 9.61
N ARG A 90 -11.31 -23.96 10.73
CA ARG A 90 -11.18 -25.41 10.80
C ARG A 90 -12.58 -26.03 10.90
N PHE A 91 -13.02 -26.68 9.83
CA PHE A 91 -14.34 -27.33 9.77
C PHE A 91 -14.59 -28.29 10.96
N SER A 92 -13.54 -28.99 11.42
CA SER A 92 -13.61 -29.89 12.58
C SER A 92 -13.94 -29.21 13.91
N ARG A 93 -13.67 -27.89 14.03
CA ARG A 93 -13.93 -27.09 15.24
C ARG A 93 -15.31 -26.44 15.25
N LEU A 94 -16.05 -26.49 14.15
CA LEU A 94 -17.41 -25.96 14.07
C LEU A 94 -18.39 -26.79 14.90
N THR A 95 -19.24 -26.09 15.65
CA THR A 95 -20.33 -26.69 16.43
C THR A 95 -21.71 -26.35 15.83
N THR A 96 -22.74 -27.05 16.26
CA THR A 96 -24.14 -26.74 15.91
C THR A 96 -24.53 -25.31 16.31
N ASN A 97 -24.04 -24.80 17.45
CA ASN A 97 -24.31 -23.42 17.86
C ASN A 97 -23.72 -22.42 16.87
N ASP A 98 -22.50 -22.70 16.41
CA ASP A 98 -21.80 -21.84 15.46
C ASP A 98 -22.52 -21.81 14.12
N LEU A 99 -22.96 -22.96 13.61
CA LEU A 99 -23.76 -23.02 12.38
C LEU A 99 -25.11 -22.32 12.53
N TYR A 100 -25.74 -22.41 13.71
CA TYR A 100 -27.02 -21.74 13.95
C TYR A 100 -26.89 -20.20 13.89
N HIS A 101 -25.80 -19.63 14.44
CA HIS A 101 -25.63 -18.17 14.52
C HIS A 101 -24.81 -17.58 13.35
N ALA A 102 -23.85 -18.31 12.81
CA ALA A 102 -22.90 -17.84 11.80
C ALA A 102 -22.88 -18.70 10.52
N GLY A 103 -23.77 -19.70 10.37
CA GLY A 103 -23.80 -20.57 9.19
C GLY A 103 -24.03 -19.82 7.88
N GLU A 104 -24.89 -18.80 7.89
CA GLU A 104 -25.09 -17.89 6.74
C GLU A 104 -23.84 -17.04 6.47
N LEU A 105 -23.21 -16.49 7.52
CA LEU A 105 -21.98 -15.70 7.40
C LEU A 105 -20.83 -16.51 6.78
N LEU A 106 -20.74 -17.81 7.12
CA LEU A 106 -19.77 -18.74 6.57
C LEU A 106 -20.16 -19.32 5.20
N ALA A 107 -21.30 -18.91 4.63
CA ALA A 107 -21.88 -19.48 3.40
C ALA A 107 -22.10 -21.00 3.43
N LEU A 108 -22.21 -21.59 4.64
CA LEU A 108 -22.51 -23.02 4.82
C LEU A 108 -24.01 -23.30 4.87
N LEU A 109 -24.81 -22.29 5.23
CA LEU A 109 -26.26 -22.34 5.27
C LEU A 109 -26.86 -21.13 4.54
N ASP A 110 -28.09 -21.27 4.05
CA ASP A 110 -28.88 -20.16 3.53
C ASP A 110 -29.68 -19.43 4.63
N VAL A 111 -30.46 -18.42 4.24
CA VAL A 111 -31.37 -17.66 5.13
C VAL A 111 -32.44 -18.53 5.82
N ASN A 112 -32.67 -19.75 5.32
CA ASN A 112 -33.62 -20.71 5.87
C ASN A 112 -32.94 -21.78 6.73
N LEU A 113 -31.65 -21.61 7.04
CA LEU A 113 -30.82 -22.57 7.77
C LEU A 113 -30.68 -23.93 7.07
N GLN A 114 -30.69 -23.94 5.74
CA GLN A 114 -30.51 -25.13 4.91
C GLN A 114 -29.17 -25.11 4.19
N ILE A 115 -28.62 -26.29 3.90
CA ILE A 115 -27.35 -26.44 3.18
C ILE A 115 -27.61 -26.11 1.69
N PRO A 116 -26.97 -25.08 1.11
CA PRO A 116 -27.11 -24.76 -0.29
C PRO A 116 -26.38 -25.79 -1.15
N ASN A 117 -26.98 -26.19 -2.28
CA ASN A 117 -26.38 -27.06 -3.31
C ASN A 117 -25.63 -28.29 -2.75
N PRO A 118 -26.28 -29.18 -1.98
CA PRO A 118 -25.62 -30.29 -1.27
C PRO A 118 -24.88 -31.27 -2.20
N HIS A 119 -25.26 -31.34 -3.49
CA HIS A 119 -24.62 -32.19 -4.49
C HIS A 119 -23.17 -31.82 -4.83
N LEU A 120 -22.73 -30.60 -4.49
CA LEU A 120 -21.36 -30.13 -4.77
C LEU A 120 -20.38 -30.48 -3.64
N ALA A 121 -20.87 -30.90 -2.48
CA ALA A 121 -20.04 -31.23 -1.34
C ALA A 121 -19.58 -32.70 -1.40
N ASP A 122 -18.38 -32.95 -0.88
CA ASP A 122 -17.91 -34.31 -0.63
C ASP A 122 -18.90 -35.06 0.27
N PRO A 123 -19.27 -36.32 -0.04
CA PRO A 123 -20.28 -37.05 0.73
C PRO A 123 -19.97 -37.20 2.22
N ALA A 124 -18.69 -37.33 2.61
CA ALA A 124 -18.31 -37.47 4.01
C ALA A 124 -18.43 -36.13 4.75
N VAL A 125 -18.02 -35.03 4.11
CA VAL A 125 -18.17 -33.67 4.66
C VAL A 125 -19.65 -33.29 4.77
N LEU A 126 -20.45 -33.64 3.75
CA LEU A 126 -21.88 -33.38 3.73
C LEU A 126 -22.60 -34.11 4.87
N ALA A 127 -22.26 -35.37 5.15
CA ALA A 127 -22.85 -36.12 6.26
C ALA A 127 -22.60 -35.43 7.62
N ILE A 128 -21.37 -34.96 7.84
CA ILE A 128 -21.02 -34.23 9.07
C ILE A 128 -21.76 -32.89 9.14
N LEU A 129 -21.86 -32.17 8.01
CA LEU A 129 -22.57 -30.90 7.96
C LEU A 129 -24.07 -31.07 8.23
N GLN A 130 -24.69 -32.11 7.67
CA GLN A 130 -26.10 -32.45 7.91
C GLN A 130 -26.37 -32.80 9.39
N GLU A 131 -25.46 -33.52 10.04
CA GLU A 131 -25.55 -33.81 11.47
C GLU A 131 -25.49 -32.52 12.29
N LYS A 132 -24.49 -31.67 12.03
CA LYS A 132 -24.29 -30.42 12.77
C LYS A 132 -25.39 -29.38 12.49
N ALA A 133 -25.99 -29.40 11.30
CA ALA A 133 -27.08 -28.51 10.88
C ALA A 133 -28.49 -29.04 11.23
N ASN A 134 -28.60 -30.07 12.07
CA ASN A 134 -29.91 -30.56 12.52
C ASN A 134 -30.47 -29.72 13.69
N PHE A 135 -31.27 -28.70 13.36
CA PHE A 135 -31.83 -27.77 14.34
C PHE A 135 -33.19 -28.16 14.93
N LYS A 136 -33.76 -29.33 14.59
CA LYS A 136 -35.15 -29.70 14.93
C LYS A 136 -35.49 -29.66 16.43
N GLN A 137 -34.51 -29.94 17.30
CA GLN A 137 -34.67 -29.89 18.76
C GLN A 137 -33.55 -29.07 19.42
N TYR A 138 -32.92 -28.17 18.66
CA TYR A 138 -31.78 -27.42 19.15
C TYR A 138 -32.22 -26.21 19.97
N LYS A 139 -31.59 -26.01 21.13
CA LYS A 139 -31.76 -24.80 21.95
C LYS A 139 -30.51 -23.92 21.80
N PRO A 140 -30.62 -22.75 21.14
CA PRO A 140 -29.49 -21.86 20.92
C PRO A 140 -28.82 -21.45 22.23
N LYS A 141 -27.50 -21.45 22.24
CA LYS A 141 -26.69 -20.97 23.36
C LYS A 141 -26.17 -19.57 23.06
N VAL A 142 -25.68 -18.89 24.10
CA VAL A 142 -25.00 -17.60 23.96
C VAL A 142 -23.86 -17.74 22.96
N PHE A 143 -23.74 -16.77 22.06
CA PHE A 143 -22.75 -16.76 21.00
C PHE A 143 -21.98 -15.45 21.02
N ASN A 144 -20.67 -15.55 20.84
CA ASN A 144 -19.75 -14.41 20.81
C ASN A 144 -18.83 -14.56 19.60
N MET A 145 -18.84 -13.57 18.71
CA MET A 145 -18.05 -13.60 17.48
C MET A 145 -16.54 -13.68 17.72
N GLN A 146 -16.03 -13.03 18.77
CA GLN A 146 -14.60 -13.05 19.09
C GLN A 146 -14.17 -14.43 19.59
N GLU A 147 -14.97 -15.05 20.47
CA GLU A 147 -14.73 -16.43 20.93
C GLU A 147 -14.80 -17.41 19.76
N PHE A 148 -15.82 -17.26 18.92
CA PHE A 148 -16.04 -18.09 17.75
C PHE A 148 -14.82 -18.05 16.82
N LEU A 149 -14.41 -16.86 16.35
CA LEU A 149 -13.27 -16.70 15.45
C LEU A 149 -11.96 -17.20 16.07
N ALA A 150 -11.74 -16.97 17.37
CA ALA A 150 -10.55 -17.45 18.06
C ALA A 150 -10.50 -18.99 18.18
N ARG A 151 -11.65 -19.65 18.36
CA ARG A 151 -11.73 -21.10 18.52
C ARG A 151 -11.71 -21.85 17.19
N VAL A 152 -12.43 -21.34 16.18
CA VAL A 152 -12.55 -22.02 14.89
C VAL A 152 -11.42 -21.67 13.93
N GLY A 153 -10.76 -20.52 14.13
CA GLY A 153 -9.57 -20.14 13.38
C GLY A 153 -8.45 -21.16 13.49
N HIS A 154 -7.48 -21.06 12.59
CA HIS A 154 -6.26 -21.87 12.65
C HIS A 154 -5.35 -21.42 13.78
N ASP A 155 -4.61 -22.38 14.34
CA ASP A 155 -3.57 -22.11 15.32
C ASP A 155 -2.22 -22.32 14.64
N LEU A 156 -1.32 -21.34 14.76
CA LEU A 156 0.01 -21.43 14.17
C LEU A 156 0.80 -22.61 14.72
N LYS A 157 0.55 -23.00 15.98
CA LYS A 157 1.18 -24.19 16.56
C LYS A 157 0.89 -25.47 15.77
N ASP A 158 -0.31 -25.57 15.20
CA ASP A 158 -0.73 -26.75 14.43
C ASP A 158 -0.26 -26.66 12.97
N MET A 159 -0.04 -25.45 12.46
CA MET A 159 0.39 -25.20 11.07
C MET A 159 1.91 -25.21 10.92
N MET A 160 2.66 -24.62 11.85
CA MET A 160 4.10 -24.45 11.73
C MET A 160 4.83 -25.78 11.87
N LEU A 161 5.53 -26.19 10.81
CA LEU A 161 6.37 -27.39 10.83
C LEU A 161 7.84 -27.05 11.15
N TYR A 162 8.32 -25.93 10.61
CA TYR A 162 9.69 -25.48 10.79
C TYR A 162 9.80 -23.97 10.66
N CYS A 163 10.65 -23.35 11.48
CA CYS A 163 10.92 -21.92 11.42
C CYS A 163 12.39 -21.68 11.76
N LYS A 164 13.09 -20.92 10.92
CA LYS A 164 14.47 -20.51 11.16
C LYS A 164 14.69 -19.06 10.75
N PHE A 165 15.19 -18.26 11.68
CA PHE A 165 15.55 -16.87 11.46
C PHE A 165 17.02 -16.64 11.81
N LYS A 166 17.82 -16.11 10.88
CA LYS A 166 19.27 -15.85 11.09
C LYS A 166 20.05 -17.08 11.58
N GLY A 167 19.61 -18.28 11.18
CA GLY A 167 20.25 -19.53 11.61
C GLY A 167 19.77 -20.07 12.96
N GLN A 168 18.92 -19.36 13.68
CA GLN A 168 18.33 -19.77 14.95
C GLN A 168 16.92 -20.32 14.74
N GLU A 169 16.56 -21.36 15.47
CA GLU A 169 15.20 -21.90 15.47
C GLU A 169 14.23 -20.89 16.09
N CYS A 170 13.09 -20.69 15.43
CA CYS A 170 11.96 -19.91 15.94
C CYS A 170 10.75 -20.83 16.16
N ASN A 171 9.80 -20.38 16.96
CA ASN A 171 8.59 -21.14 17.26
C ASN A 171 7.33 -20.28 17.09
N HIS A 172 6.16 -20.85 17.38
CA HIS A 172 4.87 -20.16 17.29
C HIS A 172 4.69 -19.03 18.32
N GLU A 173 5.44 -19.02 19.42
CA GLU A 173 5.42 -17.97 20.45
C GLU A 173 6.15 -16.71 20.00
N ASP A 174 7.07 -16.82 19.04
CA ASP A 174 7.72 -15.67 18.37
C ASP A 174 6.79 -14.89 17.44
N PHE A 175 5.56 -15.39 17.25
CA PHE A 175 4.55 -14.78 16.39
C PHE A 175 3.43 -14.17 17.21
N LYS A 176 3.03 -12.97 16.82
CA LYS A 176 1.88 -12.29 17.42
C LYS A 176 0.62 -12.61 16.61
N THR A 177 -0.40 -13.16 17.26
CA THR A 177 -1.72 -13.32 16.64
C THR A 177 -2.38 -11.95 16.45
N VAL A 178 -2.83 -11.70 15.23
CA VAL A 178 -3.55 -10.50 14.81
C VAL A 178 -4.89 -10.93 14.21
N SER A 179 -5.98 -10.41 14.74
CA SER A 179 -7.30 -10.64 14.15
C SER A 179 -7.47 -9.75 12.92
N MET A 180 -7.70 -10.36 11.77
CA MET A 180 -8.22 -9.69 10.57
C MET A 180 -9.74 -9.85 10.53
N SER A 181 -10.40 -9.16 9.59
CA SER A 181 -11.87 -9.10 9.50
C SER A 181 -12.57 -10.47 9.48
N ARG A 182 -11.94 -11.51 8.91
CA ARG A 182 -12.46 -12.89 8.87
C ARG A 182 -11.44 -13.99 9.19
N HIS A 183 -10.21 -13.62 9.53
CA HIS A 183 -9.11 -14.58 9.66
C HIS A 183 -8.27 -14.29 10.90
N SER A 184 -7.68 -15.35 11.46
CA SER A 184 -6.54 -15.21 12.35
C SER A 184 -5.27 -15.16 11.49
N ALA A 185 -4.50 -14.08 11.63
CA ALA A 185 -3.21 -13.91 10.98
C ALA A 185 -2.10 -13.89 12.03
N PHE A 186 -0.89 -14.28 11.63
CA PHE A 186 0.27 -14.40 12.50
C PHE A 186 1.38 -13.50 12.02
N LEU A 187 1.78 -12.55 12.87
CA LEU A 187 2.79 -11.55 12.58
C LEU A 187 4.12 -11.96 13.20
N PHE A 188 5.13 -12.16 12.36
CA PHE A 188 6.52 -12.30 12.76
C PHE A 188 7.25 -10.98 12.50
N SER A 189 8.08 -10.52 13.43
CA SER A 189 8.84 -9.27 13.27
C SER A 189 10.33 -9.44 13.59
N GLY A 190 10.83 -10.68 13.56
CA GLY A 190 12.15 -11.03 14.10
C GLY A 190 12.12 -11.09 15.62
N CYS A 191 12.64 -12.16 16.21
CA CYS A 191 12.57 -12.48 17.64
C CYS A 191 12.78 -11.25 18.56
N ALA A 192 11.98 -11.18 19.62
CA ALA A 192 11.87 -10.03 20.52
C ALA A 192 13.19 -9.62 21.21
N ASP A 193 14.20 -10.49 21.25
CA ASP A 193 15.39 -10.30 22.09
C ASP A 193 16.71 -9.99 21.36
N GLY A 194 16.70 -9.63 20.08
CA GLY A 194 17.97 -9.48 19.38
C GLY A 194 17.93 -8.78 18.03
N GLY A 195 17.30 -7.61 17.97
CA GLY A 195 17.41 -6.64 16.88
C GLY A 195 17.02 -7.22 15.53
N GLY A 196 15.76 -6.99 15.13
CA GLY A 196 15.20 -7.34 13.82
C GLY A 196 15.94 -6.64 12.68
N VAL A 197 17.22 -6.97 12.50
CA VAL A 197 18.13 -6.47 11.50
C VAL A 197 18.78 -7.69 10.86
N ALA A 198 18.66 -7.79 9.54
CA ALA A 198 19.21 -8.86 8.72
C ALA A 198 20.24 -8.28 7.74
N GLY A 199 21.41 -8.92 7.67
CA GLY A 199 22.46 -8.62 6.68
C GLY A 199 22.39 -9.51 5.44
N PRO A 200 23.26 -9.29 4.44
CA PRO A 200 23.38 -10.15 3.27
C PRO A 200 23.60 -11.63 3.66
N GLY A 201 22.81 -12.54 3.07
CA GLY A 201 22.85 -13.98 3.36
C GLY A 201 22.09 -14.43 4.62
N GLN A 202 21.43 -13.51 5.34
CA GLN A 202 20.56 -13.86 6.46
C GLN A 202 19.11 -13.96 5.98
N HIS A 203 18.66 -15.18 5.71
CA HIS A 203 17.31 -15.48 5.23
C HIS A 203 16.38 -15.85 6.39
N TRP A 204 15.11 -15.48 6.28
CA TRP A 204 14.06 -16.11 7.05
C TRP A 204 13.48 -17.24 6.21
N ARG A 205 13.34 -18.42 6.82
CA ARG A 205 12.67 -19.58 6.22
C ARG A 205 11.64 -20.11 7.20
N SER A 206 10.41 -20.31 6.73
CA SER A 206 9.42 -21.08 7.48
C SER A 206 8.70 -22.06 6.57
N LEU A 207 8.39 -23.24 7.11
CA LEU A 207 7.53 -24.23 6.50
C LEU A 207 6.28 -24.35 7.34
N ALA A 208 5.13 -24.21 6.69
CA ALA A 208 3.84 -24.41 7.31
C ALA A 208 3.03 -25.47 6.55
N ASN A 209 2.38 -26.35 7.32
CA ASN A 209 1.30 -27.19 6.88
C ASN A 209 0.00 -26.37 6.88
N LEU A 210 -0.52 -26.05 5.69
CA LEU A 210 -1.74 -25.25 5.53
C LEU A 210 -3.03 -26.07 5.70
N CYS A 211 -3.00 -27.07 6.61
CA CYS A 211 -4.14 -27.87 7.05
C CYS A 211 -4.82 -28.67 5.93
N GLY A 212 -4.18 -29.76 5.53
CA GLY A 212 -4.75 -30.82 4.69
C GLY A 212 -3.64 -31.64 4.06
N HIS A 213 -3.86 -32.94 3.82
CA HIS A 213 -2.89 -33.92 3.29
C HIS A 213 -2.24 -33.57 1.92
N SER A 214 -2.36 -32.34 1.41
CA SER A 214 -2.08 -32.02 0.00
C SER A 214 -1.40 -30.67 -0.27
N ALA A 215 -1.06 -29.85 0.74
CA ALA A 215 -0.35 -28.58 0.47
C ALA A 215 0.62 -28.20 1.61
N MET A 216 1.91 -28.09 1.27
CA MET A 216 2.95 -27.53 2.13
C MET A 216 3.51 -26.27 1.46
N SER A 217 3.59 -25.16 2.19
CA SER A 217 4.19 -23.93 1.67
C SER A 217 5.51 -23.65 2.37
N GLU A 218 6.58 -23.53 1.58
CA GLU A 218 7.84 -22.97 2.02
C GLU A 218 7.86 -21.49 1.73
N TRP A 219 8.10 -20.69 2.76
CA TRP A 219 8.25 -19.25 2.63
C TRP A 219 9.70 -18.90 2.86
N SER A 220 10.32 -18.32 1.84
CA SER A 220 11.68 -17.79 1.93
C SER A 220 11.66 -16.29 1.71
N LEU A 221 12.22 -15.55 2.65
CA LEU A 221 12.46 -14.12 2.51
C LEU A 221 13.97 -13.86 2.43
N PRO A 222 14.51 -13.52 1.25
CA PRO A 222 15.86 -13.02 1.14
C PRO A 222 15.97 -11.63 1.76
N GLY A 223 17.12 -11.34 2.35
CA GLY A 223 17.43 -10.01 2.92
C GLY A 223 17.35 -8.85 1.91
N SER A 224 17.14 -9.13 0.62
CA SER A 224 16.96 -8.18 -0.48
C SER A 224 15.50 -7.92 -0.91
N GLY A 225 14.51 -8.58 -0.26
CA GLY A 225 13.10 -8.18 -0.35
C GLY A 225 12.32 -8.69 -1.58
N MET A 226 11.79 -9.92 -1.46
CA MET A 226 10.48 -10.37 -1.97
C MET A 226 10.23 -11.75 -1.34
N ALA A 227 9.07 -12.00 -0.73
CA ALA A 227 8.75 -13.34 -0.20
C ALA A 227 8.48 -14.27 -1.39
N GLU A 228 9.27 -15.33 -1.52
CA GLU A 228 8.96 -16.43 -2.44
C GLU A 228 8.16 -17.48 -1.68
N GLU A 229 6.95 -17.73 -2.17
CA GLU A 229 6.13 -18.88 -1.79
C GLU A 229 6.45 -20.01 -2.77
N GLU A 230 7.09 -21.06 -2.29
CA GLU A 230 7.18 -22.31 -3.04
C GLU A 230 6.08 -23.23 -2.49
N GLU A 231 5.00 -23.40 -3.27
CA GLU A 231 4.03 -24.46 -3.02
C GLU A 231 4.70 -25.80 -3.33
N ALA A 232 5.13 -26.50 -2.29
CA ALA A 232 5.50 -27.89 -2.39
C ALA A 232 4.19 -28.72 -2.45
N ALA A 233 3.85 -29.18 -3.65
CA ALA A 233 2.95 -30.32 -3.79
C ALA A 233 3.64 -31.54 -3.15
N CYS A 234 2.99 -32.16 -2.17
CA CYS A 234 3.40 -33.47 -1.66
C CYS A 234 3.34 -34.53 -2.77
#